data_AF-T1YTW7-F1
#
_entry.id   AF-T1YTW7-F1
#
_cell.length_a   1.000
_cell.length_b   1.000
_cell.length_c   1.000
_cell.angle_alpha   90.00
_cell.angle_beta   90.00
_cell.angle_gamma   90.00
#
_symmetry.space_group_name_H-M   'P 1'
#
loop_
_entity.id
_entity.type
_entity.pdbx_description
1 polymer ?
#
loop_
_entity_poly.entity_id
_entity_poly.type
_entity_poly.pdbx_seq_one_letter_code
_entity_poly.pdbx_strand_id
1 'polypeptide(L)'
;MSDNALTDVLAVSPNSNDISPEAFLDLIQKSQKMILDTFRANANDKIGISFNGGKDSVVMMELIKSAVGVDGLKGTVIFHLTEKEQEFEELSAFRSEYMREHLPGLQLLEFEAKDSLKQGLWRLKEKHDIDVVFMGTRAHDPSGRYQKEAICPTTSGWPPMLRVCPVFIWSFKNVWRYITEHDIPYCSLYEKGYTSIGSPSNTSPNYLLKKEDGSYNPAWHLKEAESERSGRS
;
A
#
# COMPACT_ATOMS: atom_id res chain seq x y z
N MET A 1 21.21 35.71 2.42
CA MET A 1 19.76 35.57 2.64
C MET A 1 19.47 34.08 2.61
N SER A 2 19.11 33.57 3.79
CA SER A 2 18.58 32.24 4.14
C SER A 2 18.70 31.07 3.16
N ASP A 3 19.73 30.26 3.37
CA ASP A 3 19.68 28.80 3.23
C ASP A 3 19.57 28.23 4.65
N ASN A 4 18.46 27.55 4.96
CA ASN A 4 18.30 26.49 5.99
C ASN A 4 16.81 26.26 6.25
N ALA A 5 16.20 25.33 5.52
CA ALA A 5 14.84 24.87 5.79
C ALA A 5 14.65 23.35 5.52
N LEU A 6 15.72 22.54 5.58
CA LEU A 6 15.64 21.12 5.21
C LEU A 6 16.25 20.13 6.22
N THR A 7 16.67 20.56 7.42
CA THR A 7 17.39 19.66 8.35
C THR A 7 16.63 19.16 9.57
N ASP A 8 15.33 19.47 9.75
CA ASP A 8 14.61 19.09 10.98
C ASP A 8 13.57 17.96 10.83
N VAL A 9 13.59 17.17 9.74
CA VAL A 9 12.62 16.08 9.53
C VAL A 9 13.06 14.73 10.15
N LEU A 10 14.28 14.61 10.67
CA LEU A 10 14.84 13.30 11.08
C LEU A 10 14.77 12.95 12.57
N ALA A 11 14.07 13.72 13.41
CA ALA A 11 13.95 13.40 14.84
C ALA A 11 12.59 12.75 15.18
N VAL A 12 12.29 11.59 14.59
CA VAL A 12 11.28 10.69 15.19
C VAL A 12 11.94 10.03 16.40
N SER A 13 11.59 10.52 17.59
CA SER A 13 12.06 9.97 18.86
C SER A 13 11.69 8.47 18.95
N PRO A 14 12.62 7.56 19.26
CA PRO A 14 12.33 6.13 19.29
C PRO A 14 11.34 5.85 20.43
N ASN A 15 10.12 5.46 20.06
CA ASN A 15 9.17 4.96 21.04
C ASN A 15 9.58 3.53 21.40
N SER A 16 9.45 3.16 22.67
CA SER A 16 9.83 1.86 23.25
C SER A 16 9.16 0.61 22.64
N ASN A 17 8.30 0.77 21.64
CA ASN A 17 7.56 -0.29 20.95
C ASN A 17 8.04 -0.51 19.51
N ASP A 18 9.10 0.18 19.08
CA ASP A 18 9.63 0.04 17.73
C ASP A 18 10.58 -1.16 17.68
N ILE A 19 10.46 -1.99 16.64
CA ILE A 19 11.33 -3.16 16.47
C ILE A 19 12.77 -2.70 16.20
N SER A 20 13.76 -3.51 16.61
CA SER A 20 15.17 -3.16 16.41
C SER A 20 15.50 -3.00 14.92
N PRO A 21 16.55 -2.25 14.55
CA PRO A 21 16.99 -2.13 13.16
C PRO A 21 17.21 -3.49 12.48
N GLU A 22 17.77 -4.47 13.19
CA GLU A 22 18.00 -5.83 12.68
C GLU A 22 16.68 -6.56 12.43
N ALA A 23 15.72 -6.46 13.35
CA ALA A 23 14.40 -7.05 13.18
C ALA A 23 13.61 -6.40 12.03
N PHE A 24 13.79 -5.09 11.82
CA PHE A 24 13.19 -4.38 10.69
C PHE A 24 13.82 -4.80 9.36
N LEU A 25 15.14 -4.97 9.31
CA LEU A 25 15.82 -5.49 8.13
C LEU A 25 15.37 -6.92 7.80
N ASP A 26 15.28 -7.80 8.80
CA ASP A 26 14.75 -9.16 8.64
C ASP A 26 13.30 -9.15 8.13
N LEU A 27 12.47 -8.22 8.61
CA LEU A 27 11.11 -8.03 8.11
C LEU A 27 11.08 -7.68 6.61
N ILE A 28 11.93 -6.73 6.17
CA ILE A 28 12.08 -6.35 4.75
C ILE A 28 12.54 -7.55 3.92
N GLN A 29 13.58 -8.25 4.37
CA GLN A 29 14.14 -9.40 3.67
C GLN A 29 13.14 -10.54 3.52
N LYS A 30 12.31 -10.80 4.53
CA LYS A 30 11.23 -11.79 4.45
C LYS A 30 10.20 -11.42 3.38
N SER A 31 9.80 -10.14 3.31
CA SER A 31 8.90 -9.64 2.27
C SER A 31 9.51 -9.76 0.87
N GLN A 32 10.77 -9.35 0.69
CA GLN A 32 11.49 -9.47 -0.59
C GLN A 32 11.68 -10.93 -1.02
N LYS A 33 12.00 -11.83 -0.09
CA LYS A 33 12.12 -13.26 -0.37
C LYS A 33 10.79 -13.85 -0.85
N MET A 34 9.69 -13.51 -0.17
CA MET A 34 8.34 -13.93 -0.58
C MET A 34 8.02 -13.47 -2.01
N ILE A 35 8.36 -12.23 -2.35
CA ILE A 35 8.19 -11.69 -3.70
C ILE A 35 9.03 -12.48 -4.70
N LEU A 36 10.34 -12.64 -4.46
CA LEU A 36 11.25 -13.37 -5.35
C LEU A 36 10.79 -14.81 -5.59
N ASP A 37 10.42 -15.52 -4.54
CA ASP A 37 9.92 -16.90 -4.65
C ASP A 37 8.64 -16.94 -5.50
N THR A 38 7.75 -15.96 -5.35
CA THR A 38 6.52 -15.84 -6.14
C THR A 38 6.82 -15.61 -7.62
N PHE A 39 7.70 -14.68 -7.96
CA PHE A 39 8.11 -14.41 -9.35
C PHE A 39 8.87 -15.59 -9.97
N ARG A 40 9.62 -16.38 -9.19
CA ARG A 40 10.30 -17.59 -9.69
C ARG A 40 9.32 -18.73 -9.98
N ALA A 41 8.23 -18.82 -9.22
CA ALA A 41 7.27 -19.90 -9.34
C ALA A 41 6.19 -19.66 -10.40
N ASN A 42 6.09 -18.45 -10.95
CA ASN A 42 5.00 -18.06 -11.84
C ASN A 42 5.53 -17.26 -13.04
N ALA A 43 4.90 -17.44 -14.21
CA ALA A 43 5.16 -16.56 -15.34
C ALA A 43 4.62 -15.14 -15.03
N ASN A 44 5.30 -14.11 -15.53
CA ASN A 44 4.96 -12.72 -15.22
C ASN A 44 3.52 -12.35 -15.62
N ASP A 45 3.02 -12.84 -16.75
CA ASP A 45 1.66 -12.62 -17.24
C ASP A 45 0.57 -13.25 -16.35
N LYS A 46 0.96 -14.20 -15.49
CA LYS A 46 0.09 -14.80 -14.46
C LYS A 46 0.04 -14.02 -13.15
N ILE A 47 0.83 -12.95 -13.02
CA ILE A 47 0.96 -12.16 -11.80
C ILE A 47 0.18 -10.85 -11.95
N GLY A 48 -0.85 -10.68 -11.11
CA GLY A 48 -1.54 -9.42 -10.87
C GLY A 48 -0.93 -8.65 -9.69
N ILE A 49 -0.84 -7.33 -9.79
CA ILE A 49 -0.37 -6.45 -8.70
C ILE A 49 -1.41 -5.36 -8.46
N SER A 50 -2.10 -5.42 -7.32
CA SER A 50 -3.09 -4.42 -6.94
C SER A 50 -2.42 -3.15 -6.42
N PHE A 51 -2.63 -2.03 -7.11
CA PHE A 51 -1.97 -0.76 -6.82
C PHE A 51 -2.97 0.40 -6.78
N ASN A 52 -3.39 0.79 -5.58
CA ASN A 52 -4.36 1.88 -5.38
C ASN A 52 -3.70 3.24 -5.05
N GLY A 53 -2.38 3.30 -4.88
CA GLY A 53 -1.66 4.53 -4.51
C GLY A 53 -1.71 4.88 -3.01
N GLY A 54 -2.41 4.09 -2.20
CA GLY A 54 -2.33 4.18 -0.75
C GLY A 54 -0.99 3.67 -0.23
N LYS A 55 -0.57 4.15 0.95
CA LYS A 55 0.75 3.88 1.56
C LYS A 55 1.17 2.40 1.54
N ASP A 56 0.24 1.49 1.83
CA ASP A 56 0.54 0.06 1.93
C ASP A 56 0.78 -0.57 0.56
N SER A 57 0.03 -0.14 -0.47
CA SER A 57 0.25 -0.58 -1.86
C SER A 57 1.53 0.01 -2.45
N VAL A 58 1.90 1.23 -2.05
CA VAL A 58 3.16 1.88 -2.45
C VAL A 58 4.35 1.15 -1.83
N VAL A 59 4.34 0.87 -0.53
CA VAL A 59 5.40 0.08 0.11
C VAL A 59 5.50 -1.31 -0.50
N MET A 60 4.37 -1.98 -0.77
CA MET A 60 4.38 -3.25 -1.48
C MET A 60 5.03 -3.13 -2.87
N MET A 61 4.68 -2.11 -3.66
CA MET A 61 5.25 -1.89 -4.99
C MET A 61 6.76 -1.61 -4.91
N GLU A 62 7.22 -0.79 -3.98
CA GLU A 62 8.65 -0.53 -3.77
C GLU A 62 9.42 -1.79 -3.34
N LEU A 63 8.84 -2.62 -2.46
CA LEU A 63 9.42 -3.93 -2.13
C LEU A 63 9.53 -4.82 -3.36
N ILE A 64 8.51 -4.86 -4.22
CA ILE A 64 8.54 -5.64 -5.47
C ILE A 64 9.62 -5.09 -6.42
N LYS A 65 9.64 -3.78 -6.66
CA LYS A 65 10.67 -3.13 -7.48
C LYS A 65 12.08 -3.42 -6.98
N SER A 66 12.30 -3.38 -5.67
CA SER A 66 13.62 -3.69 -5.08
C SER A 66 14.03 -5.15 -5.29
N ALA A 67 13.05 -6.06 -5.33
CA ALA A 67 13.28 -7.50 -5.47
C ALA A 67 13.54 -7.92 -6.92
N VAL A 68 12.76 -7.42 -7.88
CA VAL A 68 12.80 -7.89 -9.28
C VAL A 68 13.20 -6.82 -10.29
N GLY A 69 13.37 -5.57 -9.86
CA GLY A 69 13.59 -4.43 -10.74
C GLY A 69 12.34 -4.04 -11.55
N VAL A 70 12.39 -2.88 -12.20
CA VAL A 70 11.29 -2.43 -13.10
C VAL A 70 11.17 -3.36 -14.31
N ASP A 71 12.28 -3.91 -14.80
CA ASP A 71 12.26 -4.89 -15.89
C ASP A 71 11.59 -6.20 -15.51
N GLY A 72 11.74 -6.65 -14.25
CA GLY A 72 11.07 -7.86 -13.75
C GLY A 72 9.56 -7.71 -13.67
N LEU A 73 9.04 -6.48 -13.62
CA LEU A 73 7.60 -6.19 -13.67
C LEU A 73 7.03 -6.26 -15.09
N LYS A 74 7.85 -6.27 -16.14
CA LYS A 74 7.36 -6.38 -17.52
C LYS A 74 6.59 -7.68 -17.70
N GLY A 75 5.41 -7.58 -18.31
CA GLY A 75 4.49 -8.69 -18.48
C GLY A 75 3.53 -8.91 -17.31
N THR A 76 3.78 -8.33 -16.13
CA THR A 76 2.81 -8.38 -15.02
C THR A 76 1.61 -7.48 -15.27
N VAL A 77 0.50 -7.79 -14.60
CA VAL A 77 -0.77 -7.06 -14.69
C VAL A 77 -0.88 -6.14 -13.49
N ILE A 78 -0.45 -4.89 -13.62
CA ILE A 78 -0.62 -3.88 -12.57
C ILE A 78 -2.01 -3.26 -12.71
N PHE A 79 -2.82 -3.30 -11.65
CA PHE A 79 -4.22 -2.90 -11.74
C PHE A 79 -4.74 -2.13 -10.52
N HIS A 80 -5.77 -1.33 -10.76
CA HIS A 80 -6.59 -0.66 -9.77
C HIS A 80 -8.06 -1.00 -9.99
N LEU A 81 -8.79 -1.29 -8.91
CA LEU A 81 -10.23 -1.52 -8.97
C LEU A 81 -10.95 -0.21 -8.65
N THR A 82 -11.67 0.33 -9.62
CA THR A 82 -12.43 1.58 -9.47
C THR A 82 -13.81 1.27 -8.88
N GLU A 83 -13.99 1.64 -7.62
CA GLU A 83 -15.25 1.44 -6.89
C GLU A 83 -16.33 2.44 -7.32
N LYS A 84 -17.54 2.30 -6.76
CA LYS A 84 -18.67 3.17 -7.07
C LYS A 84 -18.47 4.61 -6.55
N GLU A 85 -17.81 4.75 -5.42
CA GLU A 85 -17.56 6.05 -4.80
C GLU A 85 -16.38 6.75 -5.47
N GLN A 86 -16.43 8.08 -5.52
CA GLN A 86 -15.34 8.87 -6.06
C GLN A 86 -14.07 8.71 -5.21
N GLU A 87 -12.90 8.76 -5.83
CA GLU A 87 -11.62 8.83 -5.13
C GLU A 87 -11.21 10.28 -4.87
N PHE A 88 -10.34 10.50 -3.89
CA PHE A 88 -9.69 11.80 -3.72
C PHE A 88 -8.87 12.15 -4.97
N GLU A 89 -8.98 13.39 -5.43
CA GLU A 89 -8.19 13.89 -6.57
C GLU A 89 -6.70 13.79 -6.28
N GLU A 90 -6.25 14.10 -5.06
CA GLU A 90 -4.85 13.96 -4.66
C GLU A 90 -4.34 12.52 -4.75
N LEU A 91 -5.19 11.52 -4.44
CA LEU A 91 -4.80 10.11 -4.52
C LEU A 91 -4.68 9.66 -5.98
N SER A 92 -5.62 10.07 -6.84
CA SER A 92 -5.59 9.76 -8.27
C SER A 92 -4.41 10.44 -8.97
N ALA A 93 -4.15 11.71 -8.65
CA ALA A 93 -3.00 12.47 -9.16
C ALA A 93 -1.68 11.81 -8.71
N PHE A 94 -1.55 11.50 -7.42
CA PHE A 94 -0.38 10.80 -6.88
C PHE A 94 -0.14 9.46 -7.59
N ARG A 95 -1.18 8.64 -7.75
CA ARG A 95 -1.07 7.33 -8.40
C ARG A 95 -0.59 7.46 -9.85
N SER A 96 -1.13 8.43 -10.59
CA SER A 96 -0.74 8.69 -11.98
C SER A 96 0.71 9.16 -12.10
N GLU A 97 1.13 10.07 -11.22
CA GLU A 97 2.50 10.55 -11.13
C GLU A 97 3.48 9.44 -10.74
N TYR A 98 3.14 8.64 -9.74
CA TYR A 98 3.95 7.50 -9.31
C TYR A 98 4.19 6.52 -10.47
N MET A 99 3.15 6.17 -11.24
CA MET A 99 3.30 5.28 -12.39
C MET A 99 4.25 5.88 -13.44
N ARG A 100 4.15 7.19 -13.70
CA ARG A 100 4.97 7.88 -14.70
C ARG A 100 6.45 7.96 -14.31
N GLU A 101 6.74 8.35 -13.07
CA GLU A 101 8.10 8.62 -12.60
C GLU A 101 8.81 7.36 -12.08
N HIS A 102 8.09 6.47 -11.40
CA HIS A 102 8.69 5.32 -10.70
C HIS A 102 8.54 3.99 -11.43
N LEU A 103 7.62 3.91 -12.41
CA LEU A 103 7.35 2.69 -13.19
C LEU A 103 7.30 2.98 -14.70
N PRO A 104 8.33 3.64 -15.27
CA PRO A 104 8.31 4.09 -16.66
C PRO A 104 8.14 2.91 -17.62
N GLY A 105 7.22 3.05 -18.56
CA GLY A 105 6.91 2.02 -19.57
C GLY A 105 5.99 0.90 -19.09
N LEU A 106 5.51 0.94 -17.84
CA LEU A 106 4.44 0.06 -17.35
C LEU A 106 3.10 0.80 -17.36
N GLN A 107 2.02 0.04 -17.47
CA GLN A 107 0.65 0.57 -17.49
C GLN A 107 -0.10 0.14 -16.23
N LEU A 108 -0.82 1.09 -15.63
CA LEU A 108 -1.84 0.79 -14.63
C LEU A 108 -3.16 0.53 -15.36
N LEU A 109 -3.72 -0.66 -15.19
CA LEU A 109 -5.02 -1.03 -15.75
C LEU A 109 -6.15 -0.76 -14.76
N GLU A 110 -7.17 -0.02 -15.19
CA GLU A 110 -8.33 0.26 -14.35
C GLU A 110 -9.48 -0.69 -14.68
N PHE A 111 -10.09 -1.27 -13.64
CA PHE A 111 -11.21 -2.18 -13.76
C PHE A 111 -12.37 -1.74 -12.89
N GLU A 112 -13.55 -1.62 -13.50
CA GLU A 112 -14.75 -1.23 -12.78
C GLU A 112 -15.19 -2.32 -11.78
N ALA A 113 -15.31 -1.90 -10.53
CA ALA A 113 -15.81 -2.66 -9.38
C ALA A 113 -17.04 -2.01 -8.75
N LYS A 114 -17.83 -1.27 -9.56
CA LYS A 114 -19.02 -0.51 -9.13
C LYS A 114 -20.09 -1.37 -8.46
N ASP A 115 -20.17 -2.65 -8.84
CA ASP A 115 -21.07 -3.65 -8.29
C ASP A 115 -20.46 -4.39 -7.08
N SER A 116 -19.17 -4.73 -7.14
CA SER A 116 -18.34 -5.06 -5.96
C SER A 116 -16.88 -5.28 -6.37
N LEU A 117 -15.95 -5.16 -5.41
CA LEU A 117 -14.55 -5.58 -5.57
C LEU A 117 -14.42 -7.02 -6.07
N LYS A 118 -15.30 -7.90 -5.59
CA LYS A 118 -15.34 -9.31 -6.00
C LYS A 118 -15.62 -9.47 -7.51
N GLN A 119 -16.56 -8.72 -8.04
CA GLN A 119 -16.91 -8.77 -9.46
C GLN A 119 -15.85 -8.09 -10.33
N GLY A 120 -15.27 -6.97 -9.88
CA GLY A 120 -14.12 -6.36 -10.54
C GLY A 120 -12.95 -7.34 -10.67
N LEU A 121 -12.69 -8.13 -9.62
CA LEU A 121 -11.63 -9.13 -9.63
C LEU A 121 -11.95 -10.34 -10.54
N TRP A 122 -13.22 -10.75 -10.67
CA TRP A 122 -13.64 -11.75 -11.66
C TRP A 122 -13.35 -11.27 -13.08
N ARG A 123 -13.75 -10.03 -13.41
CA ARG A 123 -13.47 -9.43 -14.73
C ARG A 123 -11.97 -9.36 -15.03
N LEU A 124 -11.16 -8.99 -14.03
CA LEU A 124 -9.70 -8.98 -14.15
C LEU A 124 -9.16 -10.38 -14.48
N LYS A 125 -9.56 -11.40 -13.71
CA LYS A 125 -9.09 -12.78 -13.94
C LYS A 125 -9.52 -13.29 -15.30
N GLU A 126 -10.76 -13.07 -15.71
CA GLU A 126 -11.26 -13.54 -17.02
C GLU A 126 -10.53 -12.86 -18.19
N LYS A 127 -10.18 -11.58 -18.05
CA LYS A 127 -9.53 -10.81 -19.12
C LYS A 127 -8.03 -11.09 -19.23
N HIS A 128 -7.35 -11.27 -18.10
CA HIS A 128 -5.88 -11.36 -18.06
C HIS A 128 -5.34 -12.72 -17.59
N ASP A 129 -6.22 -13.66 -17.24
CA ASP A 129 -5.88 -15.01 -16.83
C ASP A 129 -4.80 -15.09 -15.73
N ILE A 130 -4.90 -14.17 -14.75
CA ILE A 130 -4.00 -14.10 -13.60
C ILE A 130 -4.30 -15.22 -12.58
N ASP A 131 -3.25 -15.84 -12.06
CA ASP A 131 -3.34 -16.94 -11.08
C ASP A 131 -2.79 -16.55 -9.72
N VAL A 132 -1.95 -15.50 -9.67
CA VAL A 132 -1.39 -14.94 -8.43
C VAL A 132 -1.70 -13.45 -8.36
N VAL A 133 -2.05 -12.95 -7.18
CA VAL A 133 -2.32 -11.53 -6.95
C VAL A 133 -1.57 -11.01 -5.74
N PHE A 134 -0.74 -9.98 -5.96
CA PHE A 134 -0.12 -9.20 -4.90
C PHE A 134 -1.10 -8.16 -4.35
N MET A 135 -1.22 -8.10 -3.02
CA MET A 135 -2.08 -7.16 -2.32
C MET A 135 -1.38 -6.49 -1.13
N GLY A 136 -1.57 -5.18 -0.97
CA GLY A 136 -1.03 -4.40 0.16
C GLY A 136 -1.81 -4.56 1.48
N THR A 137 -2.48 -5.70 1.69
CA THR A 137 -3.29 -5.94 2.89
C THR A 137 -2.42 -6.37 4.07
N ARG A 138 -2.65 -5.76 5.24
CA ARG A 138 -2.04 -6.12 6.52
C ARG A 138 -3.00 -6.95 7.38
N ALA A 139 -2.48 -7.73 8.32
CA ALA A 139 -3.25 -8.62 9.18
C ALA A 139 -4.31 -7.89 10.01
N HIS A 140 -4.04 -6.65 10.40
CA HIS A 140 -4.93 -5.84 11.23
C HIS A 140 -5.99 -5.05 10.42
N ASP A 141 -5.89 -5.04 9.08
CA ASP A 141 -6.90 -4.42 8.22
C ASP A 141 -8.23 -5.19 8.29
N PRO A 142 -9.39 -4.55 8.03
CA PRO A 142 -10.69 -5.22 8.06
C PRO A 142 -10.77 -6.48 7.20
N SER A 143 -10.15 -6.48 6.01
CA SER A 143 -10.06 -7.64 5.12
C SER A 143 -9.03 -8.68 5.61
N GLY A 144 -7.95 -8.23 6.25
CA GLY A 144 -6.86 -9.07 6.74
C GLY A 144 -7.23 -9.92 7.96
N ARG A 145 -8.19 -9.48 8.79
CA ARG A 145 -8.62 -10.22 10.00
C ARG A 145 -9.16 -11.63 9.73
N TYR A 146 -9.63 -11.89 8.51
CA TYR A 146 -10.12 -13.21 8.09
C TYR A 146 -9.05 -14.05 7.37
N GLN A 147 -7.90 -13.45 7.08
CA GLN A 147 -6.75 -14.09 6.47
C GLN A 147 -5.79 -14.52 7.57
N LYS A 148 -5.37 -15.79 7.56
CA LYS A 148 -4.46 -16.34 8.60
C LYS A 148 -2.99 -16.15 8.25
N GLU A 149 -2.67 -16.12 6.96
CA GLU A 149 -1.31 -16.21 6.46
C GLU A 149 -1.07 -15.17 5.37
N ALA A 150 0.17 -14.69 5.24
CA ALA A 150 0.56 -13.71 4.23
C ALA A 150 0.35 -14.23 2.79
N ILE A 151 0.39 -15.55 2.60
CA ILE A 151 0.09 -16.23 1.35
C ILE A 151 -1.11 -17.15 1.60
N CYS A 152 -2.18 -16.99 0.85
CA CYS A 152 -3.31 -17.92 0.94
C CYS A 152 -4.17 -17.88 -0.34
N PRO A 153 -4.94 -18.93 -0.62
CA PRO A 153 -5.97 -18.87 -1.65
C PRO A 153 -6.99 -17.76 -1.36
N THR A 154 -7.60 -17.24 -2.41
CA THR A 154 -8.82 -16.45 -2.30
C THR A 154 -9.93 -17.27 -1.63
N THR A 155 -10.83 -16.60 -0.89
CA THR A 155 -11.91 -17.28 -0.16
C THR A 155 -13.03 -17.72 -1.10
N SER A 156 -13.85 -18.67 -0.65
CA SER A 156 -14.95 -19.21 -1.46
C SER A 156 -15.82 -18.12 -2.09
N GLY A 157 -16.05 -18.29 -3.40
CA GLY A 157 -16.81 -17.38 -4.23
C GLY A 157 -15.98 -16.27 -4.90
N TRP A 158 -14.80 -15.91 -4.38
CA TRP A 158 -13.86 -15.05 -5.11
C TRP A 158 -13.21 -15.82 -6.27
N PRO A 159 -12.65 -15.13 -7.29
CA PRO A 159 -11.95 -15.80 -8.37
C PRO A 159 -10.77 -16.61 -7.81
N PRO A 160 -10.57 -17.87 -8.26
CA PRO A 160 -9.54 -18.73 -7.70
C PRO A 160 -8.15 -18.22 -8.07
N MET A 161 -7.43 -17.70 -7.08
CA MET A 161 -6.07 -17.19 -7.21
C MET A 161 -5.30 -17.40 -5.91
N LEU A 162 -3.97 -17.39 -6.00
CA LEU A 162 -3.11 -17.28 -4.83
C LEU A 162 -2.92 -15.80 -4.49
N ARG A 163 -3.38 -15.38 -3.31
CA ARG A 163 -3.15 -14.02 -2.80
C ARG A 163 -1.84 -13.99 -2.02
N VAL A 164 -0.99 -13.03 -2.34
CA VAL A 164 0.31 -12.79 -1.71
C VAL A 164 0.32 -11.39 -1.13
N CYS A 165 0.52 -11.26 0.17
CA CYS A 165 0.53 -10.00 0.90
C CYS A 165 1.91 -9.76 1.53
N PRO A 166 2.89 -9.18 0.81
CA PRO A 166 4.26 -9.03 1.32
C PRO A 166 4.36 -8.20 2.60
N VAL A 167 3.43 -7.27 2.80
CA VAL A 167 3.36 -6.41 3.98
C VAL A 167 2.44 -6.96 5.08
N PHE A 168 1.98 -8.21 4.98
CA PHE A 168 0.89 -8.72 5.84
C PHE A 168 1.14 -8.54 7.34
N ILE A 169 2.35 -8.80 7.82
CA ILE A 169 2.71 -8.69 9.24
C ILE A 169 3.31 -7.33 9.62
N TRP A 170 3.26 -6.34 8.72
CA TRP A 170 3.81 -5.02 8.98
C TRP A 170 2.84 -4.20 9.82
N SER A 171 3.37 -3.48 10.81
CA SER A 171 2.61 -2.50 11.58
C SER A 171 2.47 -1.18 10.80
N PHE A 172 1.56 -0.31 11.21
CA PHE A 172 1.47 1.07 10.70
C PHE A 172 2.82 1.80 10.79
N LYS A 173 3.54 1.61 11.90
CA LYS A 173 4.86 2.21 12.10
C LYS A 173 5.91 1.64 11.16
N ASN A 174 5.90 0.33 10.89
CA ASN A 174 6.85 -0.28 9.95
C ASN A 174 6.66 0.26 8.53
N VAL A 175 5.40 0.48 8.12
CA VAL A 175 5.07 1.09 6.83
C VAL A 175 5.65 2.50 6.73
N TRP A 176 5.38 3.36 7.73
CA TRP A 176 5.92 4.73 7.72
C TRP A 176 7.43 4.78 7.87
N ARG A 177 8.02 3.93 8.72
CA ARG A 177 9.47 3.79 8.85
C ARG A 177 10.12 3.46 7.51
N TYR A 178 9.55 2.53 6.75
CA TYR A 178 10.06 2.19 5.42
C TYR A 178 9.92 3.36 4.45
N ILE A 179 8.77 4.05 4.47
CA ILE A 179 8.56 5.23 3.64
C ILE A 179 9.61 6.31 3.92
N THR A 180 9.88 6.60 5.20
CA THR A 180 10.80 7.65 5.61
C THR A 180 12.28 7.27 5.44
N GLU A 181 12.67 6.03 5.77
CA GLU A 181 14.07 5.59 5.66
C GLU A 181 14.52 5.38 4.20
N HIS A 182 13.57 5.24 3.27
CA HIS A 182 13.84 5.00 1.85
C HIS A 182 13.39 6.16 0.93
N ASP A 183 13.00 7.30 1.49
CA ASP A 183 12.54 8.49 0.74
C ASP A 183 11.45 8.17 -0.31
N ILE A 184 10.51 7.30 0.06
CA ILE A 184 9.46 6.83 -0.85
C ILE A 184 8.37 7.91 -0.97
N PRO A 185 7.94 8.29 -2.18
CA PRO A 185 6.87 9.27 -2.36
C PRO A 185 5.54 8.70 -1.86
N TYR A 186 4.69 9.57 -1.32
CA TYR A 186 3.36 9.20 -0.82
C TYR A 186 2.34 10.31 -1.11
N CYS A 187 1.05 9.95 -1.09
CA CYS A 187 -0.03 10.91 -1.30
C CYS A 187 -0.05 12.02 -0.24
N SER A 188 -0.13 13.28 -0.66
CA SER A 188 -0.08 14.46 0.23
C SER A 188 -1.19 14.50 1.29
N LEU A 189 -2.27 13.73 1.13
CA LEU A 189 -3.30 13.61 2.17
C LEU A 189 -2.72 13.10 3.51
N TYR A 190 -1.67 12.28 3.47
CA TYR A 190 -1.01 11.82 4.69
C TYR A 190 -0.35 12.96 5.48
N GLU A 191 0.12 14.02 4.83
CA GLU A 191 0.62 15.23 5.51
C GLU A 191 -0.50 16.03 6.16
N LYS A 192 -1.70 15.96 5.59
CA LYS A 192 -2.93 16.61 6.08
C LYS A 192 -3.63 15.81 7.20
N GLY A 193 -2.95 14.81 7.78
CA GLY A 193 -3.45 14.02 8.92
C GLY A 193 -4.40 12.88 8.57
N TYR A 194 -4.54 12.52 7.29
CA TYR A 194 -5.24 11.29 6.91
C TYR A 194 -4.36 10.09 7.25
N THR A 195 -4.87 9.09 7.98
CA THR A 195 -4.09 7.88 8.34
C THR A 195 -4.55 6.62 7.60
N SER A 196 -5.78 6.65 7.09
CA SER A 196 -6.39 5.63 6.24
C SER A 196 -7.23 6.33 5.19
N ILE A 197 -6.98 6.08 3.91
CA ILE A 197 -7.66 6.77 2.80
C ILE A 197 -8.73 5.84 2.21
N GLY A 198 -9.96 6.33 2.13
CA GLY A 198 -11.09 5.70 1.46
C GLY A 198 -11.63 6.63 0.39
N SER A 199 -12.96 6.70 0.31
CA SER A 199 -13.62 7.73 -0.49
C SER A 199 -13.76 9.04 0.30
N PRO A 200 -13.93 10.18 -0.38
CA PRO A 200 -14.21 11.47 0.27
C PRO A 200 -15.48 11.47 1.12
N SER A 201 -16.47 10.63 0.84
CA SER A 201 -17.72 10.56 1.60
C SER A 201 -17.56 9.89 2.97
N ASN A 202 -16.55 9.03 3.15
CA ASN A 202 -16.35 8.24 4.38
C ASN A 202 -14.98 8.41 5.03
N THR A 203 -14.21 9.42 4.61
CA THR A 203 -12.84 9.62 5.09
C THR A 203 -12.60 11.07 5.49
N SER A 204 -12.10 11.26 6.71
CA SER A 204 -11.67 12.53 7.26
C SER A 204 -10.26 12.38 7.88
N PRO A 205 -9.54 13.50 8.13
CA PRO A 205 -8.30 13.46 8.90
C PRO A 205 -8.51 12.81 10.27
N ASN A 206 -7.50 12.10 10.76
CA ASN A 206 -7.58 11.43 12.06
C ASN A 206 -7.67 12.47 13.18
N TYR A 207 -8.74 12.45 13.97
CA TYR A 207 -8.97 13.44 15.02
C TYR A 207 -7.88 13.42 16.11
N LEU A 208 -7.18 12.29 16.31
CA LEU A 208 -6.04 12.19 17.24
C LEU A 208 -4.82 12.97 16.79
N LEU A 209 -4.76 13.40 15.52
CA LEU A 209 -3.69 14.21 14.97
C LEU A 209 -4.01 15.71 14.98
N LYS A 210 -5.21 16.10 15.41
CA LYS A 210 -5.65 17.49 15.43
C LYS A 210 -4.85 18.29 16.47
N LYS A 211 -4.34 19.45 16.06
CA LYS A 211 -3.63 20.43 16.89
C LYS A 211 -4.59 21.45 17.49
N GLU A 212 -4.12 22.22 18.46
CA GLU A 212 -4.88 23.29 19.13
C GLU A 212 -5.35 24.37 18.14
N ASP A 213 -4.56 24.66 17.11
CA ASP A 213 -4.87 25.64 16.06
C ASP A 213 -5.89 25.12 15.01
N GLY A 214 -6.34 23.86 15.15
CA GLY A 214 -7.28 23.21 14.24
C GLY A 214 -6.63 22.54 13.02
N SER A 215 -5.33 22.72 12.79
CA SER A 215 -4.57 21.96 11.79
C SER A 215 -4.31 20.52 12.26
N TYR A 216 -3.70 19.70 11.41
CA TYR A 216 -3.39 18.30 11.72
C TYR A 216 -1.88 18.06 11.66
N ASN A 217 -1.40 17.15 12.51
CA ASN A 217 -0.09 16.54 12.33
C ASN A 217 -0.12 15.53 11.18
N PRO A 218 1.01 15.26 10.52
CA PRO A 218 1.10 14.21 9.52
C PRO A 218 0.80 12.81 10.07
N ALA A 219 0.45 11.90 9.17
CA ALA A 219 0.01 10.55 9.50
C ALA A 219 1.02 9.76 10.36
N TRP A 220 2.31 9.90 10.10
CA TRP A 220 3.37 9.20 10.84
C TRP A 220 3.54 9.67 12.29
N HIS A 221 2.87 10.76 12.72
CA HIS A 221 2.82 11.18 14.12
C HIS A 221 1.75 10.41 14.93
N LEU A 222 0.94 9.55 14.30
CA LEU A 222 -0.07 8.76 15.01
C LEU A 222 0.62 7.75 15.93
N LYS A 223 0.40 7.90 17.25
CA LYS A 223 1.02 7.04 18.27
C LYS A 223 0.35 5.68 18.39
N GLU A 224 -0.98 5.66 18.32
CA GLU A 224 -1.80 4.45 18.48
C GLU A 224 -2.17 3.87 17.11
N ALA A 225 -1.49 2.82 16.69
CA ALA A 225 -1.68 2.20 15.39
C ALA A 225 -3.10 1.61 15.22
N GLU A 226 -3.72 1.19 16.32
CA GLU A 226 -5.09 0.68 16.37
C GLU A 226 -6.12 1.74 15.94
N SER A 227 -5.77 3.01 16.15
CA SER A 227 -6.57 4.18 15.79
C SER A 227 -6.32 4.65 14.35
N GLU A 228 -5.60 3.87 13.52
CA GLU A 228 -5.31 4.22 12.12
C GLU A 228 -6.58 4.52 11.31
N ARG A 229 -7.69 3.86 11.63
CA ARG A 229 -8.97 4.02 10.90
C ARG A 229 -9.96 4.96 11.58
N SER A 230 -9.55 5.69 12.62
CA SER A 230 -10.43 6.59 13.38
C SER A 230 -10.96 7.79 12.59
N GLY A 231 -10.40 8.05 11.40
CA GLY A 231 -10.95 9.01 10.43
C GLY A 231 -11.95 8.42 9.43
N ARG A 232 -12.32 7.13 9.56
CA ARG A 232 -13.26 6.42 8.67
C ARG A 232 -14.63 6.30 9.34
N SER A 233 -15.70 6.59 8.60
CA SER A 233 -17.11 6.45 9.04
C SER A 233 -17.80 5.25 8.40
#